data_AF-H2YFV4-F1
#
_entry.id   AF-H2YFV4-F1
#
_cell.length_a   1.000
_cell.length_b   1.000
_cell.length_c   1.000
_cell.angle_alpha   90.00
_cell.angle_beta   90.00
_cell.angle_gamma   90.00
#
_symmetry.space_group_name_H-M   'P 1'
#
loop_
_entity.id
_entity.type
_entity.pdbx_description
1 polymer ?
#
loop_
_entity_poly.entity_id
_entity_poly.type
_entity_poly.pdbx_seq_one_letter_code
_entity_poly.pdbx_strand_id
1 'polypeptide(L)'
;MSAAFTQTAFHSFVHNFIKRSFSNSNILYATKKMKQKKGFNTQDKHKGRHQKFNLKKTSEFGNEFLYGRSVCNLAILSSRRPIFKMFLNSKYEVQEPDDPRVQSSLKEAARRNIPIEFISAADMFDISSGHPHQGVCLEVGQLLPKPLCQDTMNQLLHHGPQCPLWVLLYDIIDPMNIGNILRTCHFLGVEVPIMTSQCAPISPTTSKASSGAVEVMQLYSTNRPTQF
;
A
#
# COMPACT_ATOMS: atom_id res chain seq x y z
N MET A 1 -20.07 -20.54 11.47
CA MET A 1 -18.63 -20.85 11.60
C MET A 1 -17.84 -19.62 11.17
N SER A 2 -17.44 -18.79 12.12
CA SER A 2 -16.69 -17.55 11.87
C SER A 2 -15.26 -17.75 12.39
N ALA A 3 -14.28 -17.68 11.50
CA ALA A 3 -12.88 -17.79 11.87
C ALA A 3 -12.42 -16.48 12.51
N ALA A 4 -12.36 -16.46 13.84
CA ALA A 4 -11.65 -15.41 14.58
C ALA A 4 -10.17 -15.46 14.16
N PHE A 5 -9.73 -14.45 13.43
CA PHE A 5 -8.33 -14.31 13.03
C PHE A 5 -7.53 -13.85 14.25
N THR A 6 -7.12 -14.79 15.09
CA THR A 6 -6.28 -14.53 16.26
C THR A 6 -4.89 -14.06 15.81
N GLN A 7 -4.27 -13.18 16.59
CA GLN A 7 -2.97 -12.57 16.31
C GLN A 7 -1.86 -13.61 16.02
N THR A 8 -1.96 -14.80 16.61
CA THR A 8 -1.07 -15.96 16.35
C THR A 8 -1.25 -16.52 14.94
N ALA A 9 -2.47 -16.52 14.41
CA ALA A 9 -2.77 -16.94 13.05
C ALA A 9 -2.30 -15.89 12.03
N PHE A 10 -2.39 -14.59 12.34
CA PHE A 10 -1.87 -13.52 11.48
C PHE A 10 -0.34 -13.48 11.46
N HIS A 11 0.33 -13.57 12.62
CA HIS A 11 1.79 -13.63 12.69
C HIS A 11 2.35 -14.91 12.05
N SER A 12 1.68 -16.06 12.26
CA SER A 12 2.01 -17.30 11.55
C SER A 12 1.69 -17.22 10.06
N PHE A 13 0.65 -16.51 9.64
CA PHE A 13 0.32 -16.30 8.23
C PHE A 13 1.39 -15.43 7.55
N VAL A 14 1.75 -14.28 8.13
CA VAL A 14 2.83 -13.42 7.61
C VAL A 14 4.16 -14.18 7.56
N HIS A 15 4.51 -14.90 8.63
CA HIS A 15 5.75 -15.68 8.70
C HIS A 15 5.78 -16.89 7.74
N ASN A 16 4.67 -17.64 7.60
CA ASN A 16 4.58 -18.77 6.66
C ASN A 16 4.41 -18.33 5.20
N PHE A 17 3.79 -17.18 4.93
CA PHE A 17 3.67 -16.59 3.59
C PHE A 17 5.03 -16.10 3.07
N ILE A 18 5.86 -15.52 3.95
CA ILE A 18 7.25 -15.18 3.65
C ILE A 18 8.04 -16.45 3.30
N LYS A 19 7.91 -17.54 4.06
CA LYS A 19 8.59 -18.82 3.77
C LYS A 19 8.11 -19.50 2.49
N ARG A 20 6.80 -19.47 2.18
CA ARG A 20 6.24 -20.08 0.94
C ARG A 20 6.58 -19.31 -0.33
N SER A 21 6.86 -18.01 -0.22
CA SER A 21 7.22 -17.15 -1.36
C SER A 21 8.62 -17.42 -1.93
N PHE A 22 9.43 -18.30 -1.32
CA PHE A 22 10.80 -18.63 -1.78
C PHE A 22 10.91 -19.77 -2.80
N SER A 23 9.80 -20.39 -3.22
CA SER A 23 9.85 -21.41 -4.28
C SER A 23 9.34 -20.85 -5.61
N ASN A 24 10.23 -20.87 -6.60
CA ASN A 24 10.05 -20.58 -8.03
C ASN A 24 10.25 -19.13 -8.51
N SER A 25 11.39 -19.01 -9.20
CA SER A 25 11.96 -17.92 -9.99
C SER A 25 11.30 -17.80 -11.38
N ASN A 26 11.47 -16.63 -12.03
CA ASN A 26 11.16 -16.27 -13.43
C ASN A 26 9.89 -15.44 -13.76
N ILE A 27 9.45 -14.52 -12.89
CA ILE A 27 8.35 -13.58 -13.26
C ILE A 27 8.84 -12.46 -14.21
N LEU A 28 10.07 -11.96 -14.03
CA LEU A 28 10.67 -10.94 -14.91
C LEU A 28 10.85 -11.43 -16.36
N TYR A 29 11.04 -12.74 -16.57
CA TYR A 29 11.13 -13.32 -17.91
C TYR A 29 9.77 -13.54 -18.59
N ALA A 30 8.70 -13.77 -17.81
CA ALA A 30 7.36 -13.99 -18.35
C ALA A 30 6.77 -12.71 -18.99
N THR A 31 7.01 -11.54 -18.38
CA THR A 31 6.61 -10.24 -18.94
C THR A 31 7.38 -9.91 -20.22
N LYS A 32 8.64 -10.35 -20.33
CA LYS A 32 9.49 -10.22 -21.53
C LYS A 32 8.89 -10.98 -22.73
N LYS A 33 8.32 -12.17 -22.53
CA LYS A 33 7.65 -12.97 -23.58
C LYS A 33 6.34 -12.35 -24.07
N MET A 34 5.61 -11.62 -23.22
CA MET A 34 4.39 -10.92 -23.65
C MET A 34 4.70 -9.70 -24.55
N LYS A 35 5.81 -8.98 -24.32
CA LYS A 35 6.24 -7.88 -25.21
C LYS A 35 6.79 -8.37 -26.56
N GLN A 36 7.46 -9.52 -26.63
CA GLN A 36 8.04 -10.03 -27.90
C GLN A 36 7.01 -10.49 -28.95
N LYS A 37 5.72 -10.65 -28.60
CA LYS A 37 4.67 -10.97 -29.59
C LYS A 37 4.12 -9.76 -30.36
N LYS A 38 4.54 -8.53 -30.04
CA LYS A 38 4.27 -7.35 -30.87
C LYS A 38 5.54 -6.98 -31.61
N GLY A 39 5.63 -7.39 -32.88
CA GLY A 39 6.73 -7.05 -33.76
C GLY A 39 6.93 -5.54 -33.81
N PHE A 40 8.11 -5.08 -33.39
CA PHE A 40 8.57 -3.70 -33.58
C PHE A 40 9.74 -3.74 -34.57
N ASN A 41 9.50 -3.11 -35.72
CA ASN A 41 10.46 -2.98 -36.80
C ASN A 41 11.62 -2.09 -36.31
N THR A 42 12.83 -2.62 -36.34
CA THR A 42 14.06 -1.91 -35.95
C THR A 42 14.51 -0.98 -37.06
N GLN A 43 14.14 0.29 -36.97
CA GLN A 43 14.86 1.43 -37.55
C GLN A 43 14.31 2.71 -36.93
N ASP A 44 14.97 3.21 -35.88
CA ASP A 44 15.10 4.64 -35.55
C ASP A 44 15.91 4.79 -34.26
N LYS A 45 17.23 4.95 -34.44
CA LYS A 45 18.14 5.38 -33.39
C LYS A 45 18.25 6.91 -33.43
N HIS A 46 18.25 7.51 -32.24
CA HIS A 46 18.64 8.88 -31.90
C HIS A 46 17.64 10.02 -32.19
N LYS A 47 16.81 10.34 -31.17
CA LYS A 47 16.57 11.68 -30.57
C LYS A 47 15.20 11.68 -29.87
N GLY A 48 15.15 11.27 -28.61
CA GLY A 48 13.94 11.35 -27.80
C GLY A 48 14.15 12.32 -26.65
N ARG A 49 13.68 13.56 -26.80
CA ARG A 49 13.35 14.46 -25.67
C ARG A 49 12.62 13.63 -24.62
N HIS A 50 13.09 13.64 -23.37
CA HIS A 50 12.37 13.02 -22.25
C HIS A 50 10.92 13.51 -22.27
N GLN A 51 9.99 12.63 -22.67
CA GLN A 51 8.57 12.95 -22.67
C GLN A 51 8.14 12.85 -21.22
N LYS A 52 8.04 14.01 -20.57
CA LYS A 52 7.67 14.19 -19.16
C LYS A 52 6.49 13.28 -18.80
N PHE A 53 6.60 12.49 -17.74
CA PHE A 53 5.53 11.60 -17.29
C PHE A 53 4.22 12.38 -17.12
N ASN A 54 3.19 12.02 -17.89
CA ASN A 54 1.96 12.79 -17.93
C ASN A 54 1.02 12.33 -16.81
N LEU A 55 1.11 12.98 -15.65
CA LEU A 55 0.19 12.79 -14.50
C LEU A 55 -1.30 12.95 -14.88
N LYS A 56 -1.64 13.59 -16.01
CA LYS A 56 -3.04 13.79 -16.45
C LYS A 56 -3.70 12.56 -17.07
N LYS A 57 -2.98 11.43 -17.20
CA LYS A 57 -3.54 10.12 -17.61
C LYS A 57 -3.85 9.21 -16.41
N THR A 58 -4.02 9.79 -15.23
CA THR A 58 -4.45 9.09 -14.02
C THR A 58 -5.97 8.93 -14.02
N SER A 59 -6.48 7.91 -13.34
CA SER A 59 -7.91 7.58 -13.36
C SER A 59 -8.78 8.74 -12.86
N GLU A 60 -10.01 8.85 -13.38
CA GLU A 60 -11.00 9.88 -13.02
C GLU A 60 -11.37 9.90 -11.52
N PHE A 61 -10.94 8.92 -10.74
CA PHE A 61 -11.33 8.70 -9.34
C PHE A 61 -10.43 9.39 -8.29
N GLY A 62 -9.60 10.35 -8.67
CA GLY A 62 -8.77 11.09 -7.70
C GLY A 62 -7.66 10.21 -7.09
N ASN A 63 -6.78 9.70 -7.93
CA ASN A 63 -5.74 8.75 -7.55
C ASN A 63 -4.68 9.35 -6.63
N GLU A 64 -4.29 8.58 -5.62
CA GLU A 64 -3.13 8.85 -4.77
C GLU A 64 -1.91 8.05 -5.24
N PHE A 65 -0.73 8.54 -4.92
CA PHE A 65 0.53 7.83 -5.19
C PHE A 65 1.19 7.39 -3.90
N LEU A 66 1.20 6.08 -3.64
CA LEU A 66 2.03 5.49 -2.61
C LEU A 66 3.48 5.40 -3.07
N TYR A 67 4.42 5.52 -2.12
CA TYR A 67 5.84 5.47 -2.42
C TYR A 67 6.64 4.81 -1.28
N GLY A 68 7.70 4.09 -1.65
CA GLY A 68 8.56 3.36 -0.71
C GLY A 68 8.25 1.87 -0.62
N ARG A 69 9.29 1.07 -0.36
CA ARG A 69 9.25 -0.40 -0.50
C ARG A 69 8.25 -1.05 0.44
N SER A 70 8.28 -0.72 1.74
CA SER A 70 7.38 -1.31 2.74
C SER A 70 5.93 -0.94 2.49
N VAL A 71 5.64 0.34 2.24
CA VAL A 71 4.28 0.85 2.03
C VAL A 71 3.65 0.18 0.81
N CYS A 72 4.36 0.16 -0.32
CA CYS A 72 3.86 -0.46 -1.54
C CYS A 72 3.68 -1.97 -1.38
N ASN A 73 4.59 -2.65 -0.67
CA ASN A 73 4.47 -4.09 -0.43
C ASN A 73 3.24 -4.41 0.43
N LEU A 74 3.05 -3.72 1.54
CA LEU A 74 1.90 -3.93 2.42
C LEU A 74 0.57 -3.56 1.74
N ALA A 75 0.53 -2.50 0.95
CA ALA A 75 -0.65 -2.11 0.18
C ALA A 75 -1.06 -3.19 -0.83
N ILE A 76 -0.10 -3.72 -1.61
CA ILE A 76 -0.37 -4.80 -2.59
C ILE A 76 -0.82 -6.08 -1.90
N LEU A 77 -0.16 -6.48 -0.80
CA LEU A 77 -0.50 -7.70 -0.07
C LEU A 77 -1.89 -7.62 0.56
N SER A 78 -2.21 -6.49 1.19
CA SER A 78 -3.47 -6.29 1.92
C SER A 78 -4.64 -5.99 0.99
N SER A 79 -4.38 -5.27 -0.11
CA SER A 79 -5.38 -4.90 -1.13
C SER A 79 -6.66 -4.30 -0.55
N ARG A 80 -6.51 -3.46 0.47
CA ARG A 80 -7.62 -2.78 1.17
C ARG A 80 -8.15 -1.55 0.42
N ARG A 81 -7.51 -1.19 -0.69
CA ARG A 81 -7.94 -0.16 -1.64
C ARG A 81 -7.62 -0.58 -3.07
N PRO A 82 -8.31 -0.02 -4.07
CA PRO A 82 -7.99 -0.27 -5.47
C PRO A 82 -6.54 0.08 -5.78
N ILE A 83 -5.85 -0.79 -6.52
CA ILE A 83 -4.49 -0.55 -7.03
C ILE A 83 -4.56 -0.57 -8.55
N PHE A 84 -4.28 0.57 -9.17
CA PHE A 84 -4.46 0.76 -10.61
C PHE A 84 -3.20 0.41 -11.38
N LYS A 85 -2.02 0.76 -10.85
CA LYS A 85 -0.74 0.55 -11.51
C LYS A 85 0.41 0.55 -10.51
N MET A 86 1.42 -0.25 -10.80
CA MET A 86 2.70 -0.25 -10.08
C MET A 86 3.79 0.41 -10.95
N PHE A 87 4.52 1.35 -10.36
CA PHE A 87 5.68 1.95 -11.00
C PHE A 87 6.96 1.44 -10.36
N LEU A 88 7.90 1.04 -11.21
CA LEU A 88 9.22 0.62 -10.83
C LEU A 88 10.27 1.52 -11.46
N ASN A 89 11.38 1.69 -10.75
CA ASN A 89 12.52 2.38 -11.33
C ASN A 89 13.01 1.62 -12.58
N SER A 90 13.31 2.35 -13.65
CA SER A 90 13.76 1.80 -14.94
C SER A 90 14.97 0.87 -14.83
N LYS A 91 15.83 1.02 -13.82
CA LYS A 91 16.92 0.08 -13.56
C LYS A 91 16.44 -1.36 -13.38
N TYR A 92 15.23 -1.56 -12.87
CA TYR A 92 14.66 -2.89 -12.63
C TYR A 92 14.15 -3.58 -13.91
N GLU A 93 14.20 -2.91 -15.08
CA GLU A 93 13.89 -3.55 -16.36
C GLU A 93 14.99 -4.53 -16.80
N VAL A 94 16.24 -4.27 -16.38
CA VAL A 94 17.42 -5.08 -16.72
C VAL A 94 18.03 -5.78 -15.51
N GLN A 95 17.76 -5.30 -14.31
CA GLN A 95 18.33 -5.80 -13.06
C GLN A 95 17.22 -6.28 -12.13
N GLU A 96 17.32 -7.52 -11.62
CA GLU A 96 16.36 -7.97 -10.60
C GLU A 96 16.53 -7.15 -9.31
N PRO A 97 15.43 -6.72 -8.66
CA PRO A 97 15.51 -6.09 -7.35
C PRO A 97 16.12 -7.02 -6.32
N ASP A 98 17.05 -6.51 -5.52
CA ASP A 98 17.70 -7.19 -4.40
C ASP A 98 16.80 -7.24 -3.16
N ASP A 99 16.00 -6.20 -2.93
CA ASP A 99 15.14 -6.09 -1.76
C ASP A 99 13.95 -7.08 -1.83
N PRO A 100 13.80 -7.99 -0.84
CA PRO A 100 12.76 -9.01 -0.85
C PRO A 100 11.34 -8.44 -0.85
N ARG A 101 11.14 -7.22 -0.33
CA ARG A 101 9.83 -6.55 -0.38
C ARG A 101 9.46 -6.18 -1.81
N VAL A 102 10.42 -5.75 -2.62
CA VAL A 102 10.18 -5.42 -4.03
C VAL A 102 9.89 -6.69 -4.83
N GLN A 103 10.63 -7.77 -4.58
CA GLN A 103 10.36 -9.07 -5.18
C GLN A 103 8.97 -9.62 -4.80
N SER A 104 8.58 -9.49 -3.53
CA SER A 104 7.25 -9.85 -3.03
C SER A 104 6.15 -9.02 -3.71
N SER A 105 6.34 -7.70 -3.82
CA SER A 105 5.41 -6.81 -4.53
C SER A 105 5.24 -7.20 -6.00
N LEU A 106 6.34 -7.54 -6.70
CA LEU A 106 6.31 -8.00 -8.09
C LEU A 106 5.50 -9.29 -8.26
N LYS A 107 5.73 -10.27 -7.38
CA LYS A 107 5.00 -11.55 -7.36
C LYS A 107 3.50 -11.30 -7.20
N GLU A 108 3.14 -10.50 -6.22
CA GLU A 108 1.73 -10.24 -5.90
C GLU A 108 1.04 -9.34 -6.95
N ALA A 109 1.76 -8.38 -7.52
CA ALA A 109 1.27 -7.57 -8.64
C ALA A 109 0.96 -8.44 -9.86
N ALA A 110 1.85 -9.38 -10.21
CA ALA A 110 1.61 -10.34 -11.29
C ALA A 110 0.40 -11.24 -10.99
N ARG A 111 0.29 -11.78 -9.76
CA ARG A 111 -0.85 -12.61 -9.33
C ARG A 111 -2.19 -11.88 -9.48
N ARG A 112 -2.21 -10.57 -9.24
CA ARG A 112 -3.40 -9.72 -9.30
C ARG A 112 -3.62 -9.05 -10.65
N ASN A 113 -2.77 -9.30 -11.64
CA ASN A 113 -2.80 -8.63 -12.95
C ASN A 113 -2.70 -7.09 -12.84
N ILE A 114 -1.96 -6.58 -11.86
CA ILE A 114 -1.71 -5.14 -11.72
C ILE A 114 -0.70 -4.73 -12.81
N PRO A 115 -1.02 -3.75 -13.68
CA PRO A 115 -0.08 -3.25 -14.68
C PRO A 115 1.20 -2.71 -14.04
N ILE A 116 2.36 -3.05 -14.61
CA ILE A 116 3.67 -2.58 -14.17
C ILE A 116 4.26 -1.68 -15.25
N GLU A 117 4.71 -0.48 -14.85
CA GLU A 117 5.38 0.48 -15.71
C GLU A 117 6.76 0.84 -15.14
N PHE A 118 7.77 0.86 -15.99
CA PHE A 118 9.14 1.23 -15.63
C PHE A 118 9.36 2.70 -15.98
N ILE A 119 9.68 3.53 -14.99
CA ILE A 119 9.85 4.99 -15.16
C ILE A 119 11.19 5.47 -14.59
N SER A 120 11.62 6.65 -15.00
CA SER A 120 12.90 7.23 -14.54
C SER A 120 12.85 7.60 -13.06
N ALA A 121 14.02 7.70 -12.41
CA ALA A 121 14.08 8.18 -11.02
C ALA A 121 13.49 9.59 -10.84
N ALA A 122 13.62 10.45 -11.87
CA ALA A 122 13.04 11.79 -11.86
C ALA A 122 11.50 11.75 -11.88
N ASP A 123 10.90 10.94 -12.76
CA ASP A 123 9.45 10.79 -12.80
C ASP A 123 8.92 10.17 -11.49
N MET A 124 9.66 9.23 -10.89
CA MET A 124 9.31 8.68 -9.58
C MET A 124 9.33 9.74 -8.48
N PHE A 125 10.29 10.67 -8.52
CA PHE A 125 10.41 11.78 -7.58
C PHE A 125 9.26 12.77 -7.73
N ASP A 126 8.83 13.03 -8.97
CA ASP A 126 7.68 13.89 -9.26
C ASP A 126 6.38 13.29 -8.71
N ILE A 127 6.10 12.00 -8.98
CA ILE A 127 4.87 11.36 -8.47
C ILE A 127 4.88 11.11 -6.96
N SER A 128 6.05 11.10 -6.32
CA SER A 128 6.17 11.03 -4.86
C SER A 128 6.18 12.41 -4.20
N SER A 129 5.92 13.49 -4.94
CA SER A 129 5.98 14.87 -4.45
C SER A 129 7.30 15.19 -3.75
N GLY A 130 8.41 14.70 -4.31
CA GLY A 130 9.76 14.88 -3.80
C GLY A 130 10.16 13.96 -2.63
N HIS A 131 9.32 12.99 -2.26
CA HIS A 131 9.63 12.09 -1.14
C HIS A 131 10.46 10.87 -1.59
N PRO A 132 11.27 10.27 -0.69
CA PRO A 132 12.03 9.06 -0.99
C PRO A 132 11.15 7.86 -1.35
N HIS A 133 11.09 7.56 -2.66
CA HIS A 133 10.30 6.48 -3.25
C HIS A 133 11.00 5.11 -3.23
N GLN A 134 12.32 5.07 -3.07
CA GLN A 134 13.11 3.82 -2.93
C GLN A 134 12.94 2.84 -4.12
N GLY A 135 12.58 3.37 -5.29
CA GLY A 135 12.43 2.63 -6.54
C GLY A 135 11.07 1.95 -6.74
N VAL A 136 10.07 2.18 -5.88
CA VAL A 136 8.72 1.62 -6.03
C VAL A 136 7.66 2.67 -5.68
N CYS A 137 6.65 2.83 -6.55
CA CYS A 137 5.44 3.59 -6.28
C CYS A 137 4.20 2.81 -6.73
N LEU A 138 3.02 3.18 -6.22
CA LEU A 138 1.72 2.66 -6.67
C LEU A 138 0.75 3.79 -6.93
N GLU A 139 -0.01 3.68 -8.01
CA GLU A 139 -1.23 4.44 -8.24
C GLU A 139 -2.40 3.72 -7.59
N VAL A 140 -3.09 4.37 -6.66
CA VAL A 140 -4.10 3.74 -5.81
C VAL A 140 -5.32 4.64 -5.60
N GLY A 141 -6.44 4.03 -5.24
CA GLY A 141 -7.60 4.74 -4.72
C GLY A 141 -7.42 5.13 -3.25
N GLN A 142 -8.37 5.91 -2.73
CA GLN A 142 -8.35 6.34 -1.33
C GLN A 142 -8.45 5.17 -0.35
N LEU A 143 -7.79 5.30 0.79
CA LEU A 143 -7.96 4.41 1.94
C LEU A 143 -8.88 5.07 2.96
N LEU A 144 -10.12 4.58 3.07
CA LEU A 144 -11.12 5.17 3.95
C LEU A 144 -11.26 4.37 5.26
N PRO A 145 -11.21 5.02 6.44
CA PRO A 145 -11.63 4.41 7.69
C PRO A 145 -13.09 3.96 7.63
N LYS A 146 -13.42 2.86 8.32
CA LYS A 146 -14.81 2.39 8.41
C LYS A 146 -15.58 3.22 9.44
N PRO A 147 -16.80 3.68 9.14
CA PRO A 147 -17.63 4.32 10.16
C PRO A 147 -17.83 3.39 11.36
N LEU A 148 -17.62 3.90 12.57
CA LEU A 148 -17.93 3.17 13.79
C LEU A 148 -19.40 3.40 14.15
N CYS A 149 -20.25 2.45 13.78
CA CYS A 149 -21.65 2.41 14.22
C CYS A 149 -21.82 1.50 15.44
N GLN A 150 -23.01 1.57 16.08
CA GLN A 150 -23.34 0.76 17.25
C GLN A 150 -23.17 -0.75 16.98
N ASP A 151 -23.59 -1.24 15.81
CA ASP A 151 -23.46 -2.66 15.46
C ASP A 151 -22.00 -3.08 15.35
N THR A 152 -21.14 -2.23 14.77
CA THR A 152 -19.70 -2.48 14.68
C THR A 152 -19.06 -2.49 16.07
N MET A 153 -19.47 -1.55 16.94
CA MET A 153 -19.02 -1.50 18.33
C MET A 153 -19.42 -2.78 19.08
N ASN A 154 -20.68 -3.21 18.96
CA ASN A 154 -21.17 -4.44 19.57
C ASN A 154 -20.38 -5.66 19.07
N GLN A 155 -20.12 -5.76 17.76
CA GLN A 155 -19.30 -6.84 17.20
C GLN A 155 -17.88 -6.85 17.76
N LEU A 156 -17.24 -5.70 17.87
CA LEU A 156 -15.88 -5.57 18.43
C LEU A 156 -15.84 -5.97 19.91
N LEU A 157 -16.87 -5.65 20.68
CA LEU A 157 -16.96 -6.01 22.10
C LEU A 157 -17.25 -7.51 22.32
N HIS A 158 -18.09 -8.13 21.48
CA HIS A 158 -18.51 -9.54 21.66
C HIS A 158 -17.54 -10.55 21.04
N HIS A 159 -16.83 -10.17 19.97
CA HIS A 159 -15.92 -11.06 19.24
C HIS A 159 -14.44 -10.66 19.36
N GLY A 160 -14.16 -9.54 20.04
CA GLY A 160 -12.80 -9.09 20.31
C GLY A 160 -12.11 -9.88 21.43
N PRO A 161 -10.83 -9.57 21.69
CA PRO A 161 -10.14 -10.09 22.86
C PRO A 161 -10.83 -9.61 24.15
N GLN A 162 -10.64 -10.34 25.26
CA GLN A 162 -11.34 -10.04 26.51
C GLN A 162 -11.00 -8.68 27.13
N CYS A 163 -9.89 -8.06 26.74
CA CYS A 163 -9.48 -6.72 27.16
C CYS A 163 -8.86 -5.96 25.98
N PRO A 164 -9.67 -5.40 25.06
CA PRO A 164 -9.11 -4.69 23.91
C PRO A 164 -8.59 -3.31 24.32
N LEU A 165 -7.45 -2.90 23.74
CA LEU A 165 -6.94 -1.54 23.84
C LEU A 165 -7.50 -0.70 22.70
N TRP A 166 -8.29 0.32 23.05
CA TRP A 166 -8.89 1.25 22.09
C TRP A 166 -8.14 2.58 22.17
N VAL A 167 -7.90 3.21 21.02
CA VAL A 167 -7.21 4.50 20.95
C VAL A 167 -8.01 5.44 20.06
N LEU A 168 -8.41 6.59 20.62
CA LEU A 168 -9.05 7.67 19.90
C LEU A 168 -8.03 8.75 19.52
N LEU A 169 -7.90 9.00 18.22
CA LEU A 169 -7.22 10.16 17.66
C LEU A 169 -8.26 11.26 17.51
N TYR A 170 -8.10 12.32 18.30
CA TYR A 170 -9.03 13.45 18.36
C TYR A 170 -8.37 14.69 17.74
N ASP A 171 -8.90 15.10 16.59
CA ASP A 171 -8.57 16.36 15.91
C ASP A 171 -7.08 16.55 15.62
N ILE A 172 -6.40 15.46 15.26
CA ILE A 172 -4.99 15.49 14.88
C ILE A 172 -4.87 15.97 13.44
N ILE A 173 -4.34 17.17 13.23
CA ILE A 173 -4.34 17.85 11.93
C ILE A 173 -3.14 17.46 11.04
N ASP A 174 -2.03 17.01 11.64
CA ASP A 174 -0.83 16.63 10.88
C ASP A 174 -0.86 15.13 10.49
N PRO A 175 -0.86 14.79 9.17
CA PRO A 175 -0.84 13.40 8.71
C PRO A 175 0.41 12.63 9.13
N MET A 176 1.56 13.30 9.37
CA MET A 176 2.75 12.63 9.89
C MET A 176 2.55 12.16 11.32
N ASN A 177 1.99 13.01 12.18
CA ASN A 177 1.63 12.63 13.55
C ASN A 177 0.62 11.48 13.59
N ILE A 178 -0.42 11.52 12.75
CA ILE A 178 -1.35 10.38 12.60
C ILE A 178 -0.57 9.11 12.24
N GLY A 179 0.28 9.16 11.22
CA GLY A 179 1.03 7.98 10.78
C GLY A 179 1.93 7.40 11.88
N ASN A 180 2.62 8.25 12.65
CA ASN A 180 3.49 7.83 13.75
C ASN A 180 2.69 7.21 14.91
N ILE A 181 1.54 7.78 15.27
CA ILE A 181 0.64 7.20 16.27
C ILE A 181 0.13 5.84 15.80
N LEU A 182 -0.38 5.75 14.57
CA LEU A 182 -0.91 4.50 14.02
C LEU A 182 0.16 3.41 13.90
N ARG A 183 1.42 3.77 13.61
CA ARG A 183 2.54 2.83 13.68
C ARG A 183 2.72 2.25 15.07
N THR A 184 2.65 3.11 16.08
CA THR A 184 2.79 2.72 17.49
C THR A 184 1.61 1.85 17.91
N CYS A 185 0.38 2.23 17.55
CA CYS A 185 -0.81 1.43 17.76
C CYS A 185 -0.68 0.03 17.16
N HIS A 186 -0.23 -0.07 15.91
CA HIS A 186 -0.04 -1.34 15.24
C HIS A 186 1.03 -2.21 15.92
N PHE A 187 2.15 -1.59 16.33
CA PHE A 187 3.24 -2.30 17.02
C PHE A 187 2.81 -2.83 18.40
N LEU A 188 2.06 -2.04 19.15
CA LEU A 188 1.58 -2.39 20.49
C LEU A 188 0.33 -3.29 20.48
N GLY A 189 -0.23 -3.58 19.30
CA GLY A 189 -1.39 -4.46 19.17
C GLY A 189 -2.72 -3.79 19.52
N VAL A 190 -2.85 -2.47 19.41
CA VAL A 190 -4.13 -1.75 19.57
C VAL A 190 -5.17 -2.34 18.62
N GLU A 191 -6.26 -2.84 19.17
CA GLU A 191 -7.32 -3.49 18.41
C GLU A 191 -8.18 -2.50 17.63
N VAL A 192 -8.52 -1.37 18.25
CA VAL A 192 -9.52 -0.44 17.71
C VAL A 192 -8.98 1.00 17.72
N PRO A 193 -8.19 1.36 16.70
CA PRO A 193 -7.80 2.75 16.42
C PRO A 193 -8.96 3.49 15.74
N ILE A 194 -9.40 4.58 16.38
CA ILE A 194 -10.55 5.40 15.98
C ILE A 194 -10.07 6.82 15.70
N MET A 195 -10.59 7.45 14.66
CA MET A 195 -10.26 8.83 14.28
C MET A 195 -11.52 9.68 14.22
N THR A 196 -11.45 10.93 14.69
CA THR A 196 -12.54 11.89 14.44
C THR A 196 -12.53 12.35 12.98
N SER A 197 -13.68 12.76 12.46
CA SER A 197 -13.79 13.30 11.10
C SER A 197 -12.96 14.58 10.87
N GLN A 198 -12.55 15.26 11.93
CA GLN A 198 -11.73 16.46 11.91
C GLN A 198 -10.21 16.16 11.86
N CYS A 199 -9.80 14.90 12.06
CA CYS A 199 -8.42 14.50 11.84
C CYS A 199 -8.02 14.70 10.37
N ALA A 200 -6.72 14.87 10.12
CA ALA A 200 -6.18 14.83 8.77
C ALA A 200 -6.60 13.52 8.06
N PRO A 201 -6.99 13.59 6.77
CA PRO A 201 -7.29 12.39 6.01
C PRO A 201 -6.10 11.43 5.93
N ILE A 202 -6.39 10.13 5.81
CA ILE A 202 -5.38 9.14 5.49
C ILE A 202 -4.84 9.43 4.09
N SER A 203 -3.54 9.70 4.00
CA SER A 203 -2.85 10.11 2.78
C SER A 203 -1.61 9.24 2.53
N PRO A 204 -0.93 9.39 1.37
CA PRO A 204 0.37 8.78 1.16
C PRO A 204 1.41 9.16 2.22
N THR A 205 1.34 10.38 2.75
CA THR A 205 2.19 10.84 3.87
C THR A 205 1.91 10.03 5.13
N THR A 206 0.63 9.82 5.48
CA THR A 206 0.21 8.97 6.61
C THR A 206 0.71 7.54 6.42
N SER A 207 0.61 7.02 5.21
CA SER A 207 1.07 5.67 4.84
C SER A 207 2.59 5.54 4.98
N LYS A 208 3.33 6.56 4.57
CA LYS A 208 4.78 6.63 4.70
C LYS A 208 5.23 6.72 6.15
N ALA A 209 4.68 7.67 6.92
CA ALA A 209 5.01 7.87 8.33
C ALA A 209 4.71 6.61 9.15
N SER A 210 3.60 5.93 8.84
CA SER A 210 3.23 4.67 9.51
C SER A 210 4.06 3.45 9.10
N SER A 211 5.02 3.59 8.17
CA SER A 211 5.74 2.48 7.54
C SER A 211 4.83 1.44 6.87
N GLY A 212 3.64 1.86 6.45
CA GLY A 212 2.62 1.02 5.84
C GLY A 212 1.68 0.31 6.83
N ALA A 213 1.79 0.58 8.13
CA ALA A 213 0.85 0.00 9.11
C ALA A 213 -0.60 0.35 8.78
N VAL A 214 -0.85 1.56 8.27
CA VAL A 214 -2.20 2.00 7.86
C VAL A 214 -2.82 1.10 6.78
N GLU A 215 -2.00 0.52 5.89
CA GLU A 215 -2.44 -0.32 4.78
C GLU A 215 -2.94 -1.68 5.26
N VAL A 216 -2.43 -2.18 6.41
CA VAL A 216 -2.80 -3.49 6.98
C VAL A 216 -3.82 -3.37 8.12
N MET A 217 -3.83 -2.26 8.85
CA MET A 217 -4.67 -2.10 10.05
C MET A 217 -6.09 -1.61 9.72
N GLN A 218 -7.11 -2.21 10.35
CA GLN A 218 -8.48 -1.69 10.25
C GLN A 218 -8.60 -0.41 11.08
N LEU A 219 -8.93 0.70 10.42
CA LEU A 219 -9.22 1.98 11.06
C LEU A 219 -10.71 2.22 11.13
N TYR A 220 -11.12 2.95 12.16
CA TYR A 220 -12.50 3.39 12.33
C TYR A 220 -12.60 4.91 12.38
N SER A 221 -13.73 5.47 11.94
CA SER A 221 -14.04 6.88 12.05
C SER A 221 -15.30 7.13 12.87
N THR A 222 -15.32 8.24 13.60
CA THR A 222 -16.49 8.70 14.37
C THR A 222 -16.70 10.19 14.19
N ASN A 223 -17.97 10.60 14.10
CA ASN A 223 -18.40 11.99 14.11
C ASN A 223 -18.91 12.45 15.48
N ARG A 224 -19.04 11.53 16.44
CA ARG A 224 -19.61 11.77 17.77
C ARG A 224 -18.68 11.19 18.84
N PRO A 225 -17.54 11.84 19.10
CA PRO A 225 -16.52 11.35 20.03
C PRO A 225 -17.00 11.28 21.49
N THR A 226 -18.09 11.96 21.84
CA THR A 226 -18.69 11.96 23.17
C THR A 226 -19.68 10.81 23.42
N GLN A 227 -19.94 9.97 22.42
CA GLN A 227 -20.94 8.89 22.49
C GLN A 227 -20.31 7.50 22.61
N PHE A 228 -19.07 7.46 23.10
CA PHE A 228 -18.35 6.24 23.41
C PHE A 228 -18.61 5.78 24.83
#